data_AF-A0AAD3MDS5-F1
#
_entry.id   AF-A0AAD3MDS5-F1
#
_cell.length_a   1.000
_cell.length_b   1.000
_cell.length_c   1.000
_cell.angle_alpha   90.00
_cell.angle_beta   90.00
_cell.angle_gamma   90.00
#
_symmetry.space_group_name_H-M   'P 1'
#
loop_
_entity.id
_entity.type
_entity.pdbx_description
1 polymer ?
#
loop_
_entity_poly.entity_id
_entity_poly.type
_entity_poly.pdbx_seq_one_letter_code
_entity_poly.pdbx_strand_id
1 'polypeptide(L)' 'MGSRIKESPDSTFEVYLEVAHPTTHSSGPEVQRQFPEDYTDQDTLQTVPKFCFPFSMD' A
#
# COMPACT_ATOMS: atom_id res chain seq x y z
N MET A 1 17.37 -25.14 2.90
CA MET A 1 16.96 -23.72 2.81
C MET A 1 17.08 -23.32 1.34
N GLY A 2 16.03 -23.18 0.55
CA GLY A 2 14.59 -23.16 0.84
C GLY A 2 13.95 -22.00 0.07
N SER A 3 12.75 -22.20 -0.48
CA SER A 3 11.99 -21.13 -1.14
C SER A 3 11.75 -19.94 -0.18
N ARG A 4 11.67 -18.71 -0.71
CA ARG A 4 11.21 -17.51 0.05
C ARG A 4 9.72 -17.21 -0.16
N ILE A 5 9.03 -18.04 -0.93
CA ILE A 5 7.59 -17.90 -1.23
C ILE A 5 6.78 -18.50 -0.08
N LYS A 6 5.71 -17.82 0.34
CA LYS A 6 4.71 -18.38 1.26
C LYS A 6 3.96 -19.49 0.52
N GLU A 7 4.20 -20.75 0.86
CA GLU A 7 3.66 -21.92 0.14
C GLU A 7 2.12 -22.02 0.21
N SER A 8 1.50 -21.50 1.27
CA SER A 8 0.05 -21.53 1.47
C SER A 8 -0.41 -20.18 2.03
N PRO A 9 -0.60 -19.16 1.17
CA PRO A 9 -1.16 -17.88 1.61
C PRO A 9 -2.65 -18.03 1.95
N ASP A 10 -3.11 -17.24 2.92
CA ASP A 10 -4.49 -17.28 3.43
C ASP A 10 -5.50 -16.65 2.45
N SER A 11 -5.03 -15.73 1.61
CA SER A 11 -5.78 -15.00 0.59
C SER A 11 -4.97 -14.91 -0.71
N THR A 12 -5.63 -14.52 -1.80
CA THR A 12 -4.95 -14.26 -3.09
C THR A 12 -4.15 -12.96 -3.06
N PHE A 13 -4.59 -11.99 -2.26
CA PHE A 13 -3.90 -10.74 -1.96
C PHE A 13 -4.36 -10.24 -0.59
N GLU A 14 -3.51 -9.49 0.11
CA GLU A 14 -3.81 -8.98 1.45
C GLU A 14 -4.65 -7.70 1.42
N VAL A 15 -4.27 -6.73 0.57
CA VAL A 15 -4.96 -5.45 0.44
C VAL A 15 -4.75 -4.84 -0.96
N TYR A 16 -5.78 -4.18 -1.48
CA TYR A 16 -5.71 -3.26 -2.61
C TYR A 16 -5.79 -1.83 -2.08
N LEU A 17 -4.90 -0.96 -2.56
CA LEU A 17 -4.94 0.48 -2.28
C LEU A 17 -4.91 1.26 -3.58
N GLU A 18 -5.85 2.19 -3.72
CA GLU A 18 -5.78 3.23 -4.72
C GLU A 18 -5.13 4.46 -4.10
N VAL A 19 -3.94 4.81 -4.57
CA VAL A 19 -3.14 5.89 -3.99
C VAL A 19 -2.99 7.01 -5.00
N ALA A 20 -3.33 8.23 -4.59
CA ALA A 20 -3.11 9.44 -5.37
C ALA A 20 -2.03 10.30 -4.71
N HIS A 21 -1.32 11.09 -5.50
CA HIS A 21 -0.41 12.12 -5.01
C HIS A 21 -0.91 13.49 -5.49
N PRO A 22 -1.78 14.18 -4.72
CA PRO A 22 -2.33 15.47 -5.13
C PRO A 22 -1.23 16.54 -5.23
N THR A 23 -1.12 17.20 -6.38
CA THR A 23 -0.08 18.22 -6.64
C THR A 23 -0.31 19.54 -5.91
N THR A 24 -1.50 19.76 -5.34
CA THR A 24 -1.85 20.96 -4.59
C THR A 24 -1.94 20.65 -3.09
N HIS A 25 -0.98 21.17 -2.32
CA HIS A 25 -1.00 21.22 -0.85
C HIS A 25 -1.00 19.88 -0.08
N SER A 26 -0.80 18.72 -0.71
CA SER A 26 -0.72 17.45 0.03
C SER A 26 0.65 17.27 0.69
N SER A 27 0.66 16.60 1.84
CA SER A 27 1.87 16.25 2.59
C SER A 27 2.50 14.93 2.12
N GLY A 28 1.99 14.35 1.02
CA GLY A 28 2.43 13.05 0.52
C GLY A 28 1.35 12.29 -0.27
N PRO A 29 1.63 11.03 -0.65
CA PRO A 29 0.63 10.13 -1.23
C PRO A 29 -0.50 9.81 -0.24
N GLU A 30 -1.74 9.80 -0.74
CA GLU A 30 -2.95 9.57 0.04
C GLU A 30 -3.75 8.40 -0.53
N VAL A 31 -4.28 7.55 0.36
CA VAL A 31 -5.17 6.43 0.00
C VAL A 31 -6.57 6.99 -0.28
N GLN A 32 -7.03 6.83 -1.52
CA GLN A 32 -8.38 7.24 -1.96
C GLN A 32 -9.40 6.12 -1.77
N ARG A 33 -8.99 4.88 -1.98
CA ARG A 33 -9.81 3.68 -1.81
C ARG A 33 -8.97 2.53 -1.28
N GLN A 34 -9.58 1.68 -0.48
CA GLN A 34 -8.98 0.42 -0.03
C GLN A 34 -9.97 -0.74 -0.18
N PHE A 35 -9.44 -1.94 -0.39
CA PHE A 35 -10.21 -3.17 -0.29
C PHE A 35 -9.32 -4.26 0.34
N PRO A 36 -9.78 -4.97 1.39
CA PRO A 36 -11.05 -4.80 2.08
C PRO A 36 -11.19 -3.45 2.81
N GLU A 37 -12.43 -2.97 2.98
CA GLU A 37 -12.71 -1.70 3.70
C GLU A 37 -12.35 -1.78 5.18
N ASP A 38 -12.35 -2.98 5.76
CA ASP A 38 -12.04 -3.27 7.16
C ASP A 38 -10.58 -3.70 7.37
N TYR A 39 -9.71 -3.57 6.36
CA TYR A 39 -8.28 -3.80 6.54
C TYR A 39 -7.69 -2.78 7.51
N THR A 40 -7.04 -3.25 8.60
CA THR A 40 -6.65 -2.39 9.74
C THR A 40 -5.16 -2.31 10.02
N ASP A 41 -4.30 -3.00 9.26
CA ASP A 41 -2.84 -2.96 9.46
C ASP A 41 -2.29 -1.57 9.09
N GLN A 42 -2.02 -0.78 10.13
CA GLN A 42 -1.54 0.59 10.00
C GLN A 42 -0.14 0.69 9.39
N ASP A 43 0.74 -0.30 9.61
CA ASP A 43 2.10 -0.27 9.05
C ASP A 43 2.05 -0.44 7.53
N THR A 44 1.24 -1.39 7.06
CA THR A 44 0.99 -1.59 5.62
C THR A 44 0.31 -0.37 5.01
N LEU A 45 -0.74 0.16 5.65
CA LEU A 45 -1.49 1.33 5.16
C LEU A 45 -0.65 2.61 5.09
N GLN A 46 0.39 2.75 5.93
CA GLN A 46 1.31 3.90 5.88
C GLN A 46 2.50 3.69 4.94
N THR A 47 2.97 2.45 4.81
CA THR A 47 4.17 2.13 4.04
C THR A 47 3.86 1.97 2.56
N VAL A 48 2.82 1.23 2.19
CA VAL A 48 2.49 0.96 0.78
C VAL A 48 2.31 2.25 -0.05
N PRO A 49 1.59 3.29 0.43
CA PRO A 49 1.47 4.55 -0.33
C PRO A 49 2.81 5.22 -0.68
N LYS A 50 3.81 5.14 0.21
CA LYS A 50 5.16 5.67 -0.06
C LYS A 50 5.87 4.86 -1.15
N PHE A 51 5.65 3.54 -1.18
CA PHE A 51 6.19 2.65 -2.21
C PHE A 51 5.45 2.75 -3.55
N CYS A 52 4.23 3.30 -3.60
CA CYS A 52 3.55 3.63 -4.85
C CYS A 52 4.23 4.80 -5.60
N PHE A 53 4.96 5.65 -4.88
CA PHE A 53 5.70 6.79 -5.43
C PHE A 53 7.16 6.80 -4.89
N PRO A 54 7.99 5.79 -5.23
CA PRO A 54 9.30 5.56 -4.60
C PRO A 54 10.41 6.42 -5.23
N PHE A 55 10.13 7.69 -5.50
CA PHE A 55 11.05 8.63 -6.13
C PHE A 55 10.76 10.04 -5.61
N SER A 56 11.74 10.95 -5.73
CA SER A 56 11.47 12.34 -5.40
C SER A 56 10.54 12.94 -6.46
N MET A 57 9.57 13.73 -5.99
CA MET A 57 8.65 14.48 -6.83
C MET A 57 9.09 15.95 -7.02
N ASP A 58 10.29 16.28 -6.54
CA ASP A 58 10.96 17.58 -6.72
C ASP A 58 11.29 17.87 -8.18
#